data_AF-A0A6B0HNA8-F1
#
_entry.id   AF-A0A6B0HNA8-F1
#
_cell.length_a   1.000
_cell.length_b   1.000
_cell.length_c   1.000
_cell.angle_alpha   90.00
_cell.angle_beta   90.00
_cell.angle_gamma   90.00
#
_symmetry.space_group_name_H-M   'P 1'
#
loop_
_entity.id
_entity.type
_entity.pdbx_description
1 polymer ?
#
loop_
_entity_poly.entity_id
_entity_poly.type
_entity_poly.pdbx_seq_one_letter_code
_entity_poly.pdbx_strand_id
1 'polypeptide(L)' 'MLSAIISFFIPGVGQIYNGQTKRGGIILGAYVVFWIVVFVTMLLFIGFLLMFLSPLFHIGAAADAYLQAGKINDGEITV' A
#
# COMPACT_ATOMS: atom_id res chain seq x y z
N MET A 1 5.45 -3.71 13.74
CA MET A 1 6.57 -2.96 13.11
C MET A 1 7.02 -3.58 11.80
N LEU A 2 7.33 -4.89 11.74
CA LEU A 2 7.81 -5.53 10.51
C LEU A 2 6.87 -5.34 9.30
N SER A 3 5.56 -5.49 9.49
CA SER A 3 4.55 -5.25 8.44
C SER A 3 4.52 -3.83 7.90
N ALA A 4 4.86 -2.82 8.72
CA ALA A 4 4.98 -1.44 8.28
C ALA A 4 6.17 -1.26 7.34
N ILE A 5 7.33 -1.83 7.70
CA ILE A 5 8.56 -1.80 6.88
C ILE A 5 8.31 -2.50 5.55
N ILE A 6 7.67 -3.68 5.57
CA ILE A 6 7.31 -4.41 4.36
C ILE A 6 6.42 -3.54 3.45
N SER A 7 5.38 -2.92 4.00
CA SER A 7 4.46 -2.08 3.22
C SER A 7 5.07 -0.77 2.76
N PHE A 8 6.08 -0.26 3.47
CA PHE A 8 6.84 0.90 3.04
C PHE A 8 7.63 0.62 1.76
N PHE A 9 8.14 -0.60 1.56
CA PHE A 9 8.78 -0.96 0.29
C PHE A 9 7.78 -1.40 -0.78
N ILE A 10 6.76 -2.17 -0.40
CA ILE A 10 5.74 -2.68 -1.33
C ILE A 10 4.35 -2.48 -0.70
N PRO A 11 3.60 -1.45 -1.12
CA PRO A 11 2.26 -1.15 -0.59
C PRO A 11 1.33 -2.37 -0.63
N GLY A 12 0.68 -2.67 0.50
CA GLY A 12 -0.29 -3.76 0.63
C GLY A 12 0.30 -5.09 1.11
N VAL A 13 1.61 -5.32 0.98
CA VAL A 13 2.22 -6.61 1.34
C VAL A 13 2.27 -6.82 2.85
N GLY A 14 2.48 -5.78 3.66
CA GLY A 14 2.47 -5.94 5.11
C GLY A 14 1.11 -6.26 5.69
N GLN A 15 0.02 -5.83 5.05
CA GLN A 15 -1.34 -6.24 5.40
C GLN A 15 -1.53 -7.73 5.10
N ILE A 16 -1.05 -8.22 3.95
CA ILE A 16 -1.07 -9.66 3.61
C ILE A 16 -0.26 -10.45 4.65
N TYR A 17 0.92 -9.96 5.04
CA TYR A 17 1.74 -10.57 6.08
C TYR A 17 1.01 -10.67 7.44
N ASN A 18 0.20 -9.67 7.79
CA ASN A 18 -0.64 -9.69 8.99
C ASN A 18 -1.91 -10.57 8.85
N GLY A 19 -2.07 -11.34 7.77
CA GLY A 19 -3.27 -12.15 7.51
C GLY A 19 -4.44 -11.39 6.87
N GLN A 20 -4.32 -10.07 6.67
CA GLN A 20 -5.37 -9.24 6.06
C GLN A 20 -5.32 -9.27 4.52
N THR A 21 -5.44 -10.45 3.94
CA THR A 21 -5.23 -10.70 2.50
C THR A 21 -6.13 -9.83 1.61
N LYS A 22 -7.42 -9.67 1.96
CA LYS A 22 -8.34 -8.83 1.18
C LYS A 22 -7.93 -7.36 1.19
N ARG A 23 -7.59 -6.81 2.36
CA ARG A 23 -7.17 -5.40 2.52
C ARG A 23 -5.85 -5.15 1.79
N GLY A 24 -4.88 -6.03 2.00
CA GLY A 24 -3.57 -5.95 1.35
C GLY A 24 -3.66 -6.09 -0.17
N GLY A 25 -4.50 -6.99 -0.67
CA GLY A 25 -4.75 -7.14 -2.10
C GLY A 25 -5.37 -5.90 -2.73
N ILE A 26 -6.30 -5.23 -2.04
CA ILE A 26 -6.88 -3.96 -2.53
C ILE A 26 -5.81 -2.87 -2.59
N ILE A 27 -4.98 -2.71 -1.56
CA ILE A 27 -3.93 -1.69 -1.52
C ILE A 27 -2.86 -1.96 -2.60
N LEU A 28 -2.41 -3.21 -2.72
CA LEU A 28 -1.44 -3.62 -3.74
C LEU A 28 -2.02 -3.44 -5.15
N GLY A 29 -3.28 -3.84 -5.36
CA GLY A 29 -3.98 -3.66 -6.63
C GLY A 29 -4.11 -2.17 -7.00
N ALA A 30 -4.49 -1.32 -6.05
CA ALA A 30 -4.56 0.13 -6.27
C ALA A 30 -3.19 0.72 -6.63
N TYR A 31 -2.11 0.26 -5.99
CA TYR A 31 -0.75 0.67 -6.30
C TYR A 31 -0.30 0.24 -7.71
N VAL A 32 -0.65 -0.98 -8.13
CA VAL A 32 -0.40 -1.45 -9.50
C VAL A 32 -1.19 -0.63 -10.52
N VAL A 33 -2.48 -0.38 -10.27
CA VAL A 33 -3.32 0.45 -11.14
C VAL A 33 -2.78 1.88 -11.23
N PHE A 34 -2.32 2.46 -10.13
CA PHE A 34 -1.66 3.77 -10.11
C PHE A 34 -0.48 3.81 -11.08
N TRP A 35 0.42 2.82 -11.05
CA TRP A 35 1.56 2.79 -11.97
C TRP A 35 1.16 2.56 -13.43
N ILE A 36 0.10 1.79 -13.69
CA ILE A 36 -0.46 1.66 -15.05
C ILE A 36 -0.95 3.04 -15.53
N VAL A 37 -1.68 3.79 -14.70
CA VAL A 37 -2.14 5.14 -15.03
C VAL A 37 -0.97 6.09 -15.27
N VAL A 38 0.05 6.08 -14.40
CA VAL A 38 1.29 6.85 -14.59
C VAL A 38 1.93 6.53 -15.94
N PHE A 39 2.08 5.25 -16.27
CA PHE A 39 2.70 4.81 -17.52
C PHE A 39 1.91 5.26 -18.76
N VAL A 40 0.59 5.08 -18.78
CA VAL A 40 -0.25 5.51 -19.91
C VAL A 40 -0.22 7.02 -20.07
N THR A 41 -0.28 7.76 -18.96
CA THR A 41 -0.27 9.24 -18.99
C THR A 41 1.10 9.85 -19.25
N MET A 42 2.19 9.05 -19.23
CA MET A 42 3.49 9.51 -19.73
C MET A 42 3.46 9.86 -21.22
N LEU A 43 2.62 9.18 -22.02
CA LEU A 43 2.42 9.50 -23.43
C LEU A 43 1.84 10.91 -23.65
N LEU A 44 1.21 11.47 -22.62
CA LEU A 44 0.63 12.81 -22.60
C LEU A 44 1.53 13.82 -21.86
N PHE A 45 2.76 13.44 -21.51
CA PHE A 45 3.72 14.25 -20.73
C PHE A 45 3.22 14.70 -19.35
N ILE A 46 2.14 14.11 -18.81
CA ILE A 46 1.63 14.43 -17.46
C ILE A 46 1.96 13.34 -16.43
N GLY A 47 2.22 12.11 -16.88
CA GLY A 47 2.55 10.98 -16.00
C GLY A 47 3.74 11.25 -15.09
N PHE A 48 4.70 12.09 -15.50
CA PHE A 48 5.88 12.40 -14.70
C PHE A 48 5.52 13.17 -13.43
N LEU A 49 4.49 14.02 -13.47
CA LEU A 49 3.99 14.71 -12.29
C LEU A 49 3.32 13.74 -11.32
N LEU A 50 2.53 12.80 -11.86
CA LEU A 50 1.81 11.81 -11.06
C LEU A 50 2.75 10.86 -10.32
N MET A 51 3.90 10.52 -10.91
CA MET A 51 4.92 9.67 -10.28
C MET A 51 5.36 10.18 -8.90
N PHE A 52 5.40 11.50 -8.69
CA PHE A 52 5.75 12.11 -7.40
C PHE A 52 4.71 11.89 -6.29
N LEU A 53 3.52 11.38 -6.62
CA LEU A 53 2.52 10.94 -5.65
C LEU A 53 2.80 9.54 -5.11
N SER A 54 3.70 8.76 -5.74
CA SER A 54 4.01 7.40 -5.31
C SER A 54 4.44 7.29 -3.83
N PRO A 55 5.24 8.21 -3.24
CA PRO A 55 5.60 8.11 -1.82
C PRO A 55 4.40 8.12 -0.88
N LEU A 56 3.28 8.76 -1.27
CA LEU A 56 2.05 8.77 -0.47
C LEU A 56 1.45 7.37 -0.35
N PHE A 57 1.54 6.54 -1.39
CA PHE A 57 1.11 5.14 -1.33
C PHE A 57 1.98 4.34 -0.35
N HIS A 58 3.30 4.52 -0.39
CA HIS A 58 4.22 3.84 0.50
C HIS A 58 4.01 4.21 1.96
N ILE A 59 3.94 5.52 2.26
CA ILE A 59 3.72 6.02 3.62
C ILE A 59 2.33 5.59 4.12
N GLY A 60 1.29 5.77 3.30
CA GLY A 60 -0.07 5.40 3.65
C GLY A 60 -0.23 3.91 3.91
N ALA A 61 0.33 3.05 3.06
CA ALA A 61 0.29 1.61 3.25
C ALA A 61 1.11 1.14 4.45
N ALA A 62 2.26 1.77 4.73
CA ALA A 62 3.07 1.50 5.92
C ALA A 62 2.33 1.86 7.20
N ALA A 63 1.73 3.06 7.25
CA ALA A 63 0.92 3.51 8.39
C ALA A 63 -0.28 2.58 8.60
N ASP A 64 -0.98 2.22 7.53
CA ASP A 64 -2.11 1.31 7.59
C ASP A 64 -1.71 -0.08 8.13
N ALA A 65 -0.63 -0.66 7.61
CA ALA A 65 -0.13 -1.97 8.06
C ALA A 65 0.31 -1.95 9.54
N TYR A 66 0.89 -0.83 9.99
CA TYR A 66 1.26 -0.64 11.38
C TYR A 66 0.03 -0.61 12.29
N LEU A 67 -0.97 0.23 11.97
CA LEU A 67 -2.17 0.39 12.77
C LEU A 67 -2.98 -0.90 12.81
N GLN A 68 -3.11 -1.60 11.68
CA GLN A 68 -3.84 -2.87 11.62
C GLN A 68 -3.13 -3.97 12.41
N ALA A 69 -1.80 -4.02 12.40
CA ALA A 69 -1.07 -4.95 13.25
C ALA A 69 -1.34 -4.70 14.74
N GLY A 70 -1.40 -3.43 15.17
CA GLY A 70 -1.78 -3.06 16.53
C GLY A 70 -3.15 -3.61 16.91
N LYS A 71 -4.17 -3.32 16.10
CA LYS A 71 -5.55 -3.79 16.34
C LYS A 71 -5.71 -5.32 16.35
N ILE A 72 -4.93 -6.03 15.55
CA ILE A 72 -4.90 -7.50 15.57
C ILE A 72 -4.31 -7.99 16.90
N ASN A 73 -3.18 -7.40 17.32
CA ASN A 73 -2.53 -7.77 18.58
C ASN A 73 -3.40 -7.46 19.80
N ASP A 74 -4.18 -6.38 19.74
CA ASP A 74 -5.11 -5.97 20.79
C ASP A 74 -6.41 -6.78 20.78
N GLY A 75 -6.61 -7.66 19.78
CA GLY A 75 -7.80 -8.50 19.64
C GLY A 75 -9.04 -7.77 19.11
N GLU A 76 -8.92 -6.50 18.70
CA GLU A 76 -10.01 -5.73 18.10
C GLU A 76 -10.41 -6.26 16.71
N ILE A 77 -9.44 -6.84 15.99
CA ILE A 77 -9.63 -7.40 14.65
C ILE A 77 -9.17 -8.85 14.62
N THR A 78 -10.05 -9.75 14.18
CA THR A 78 -9.72 -11.13 13.87
C THR A 78 -9.45 -11.28 12.37
N VAL A 79 -8.43 -12.07 12.01
CA VAL A 79 -7.91 -12.25 10.64
C VAL A 79 -7.94 -13.71 10.22
#